data_AF-K9Y9L0-F1
#
_entry.id   AF-K9Y9L0-F1
#
_cell.length_a   1.000
_cell.length_b   1.000
_cell.length_c   1.000
_cell.angle_alpha   90.00
_cell.angle_beta   90.00
_cell.angle_gamma   90.00
#
_symmetry.space_group_name_H-M   'P 1'
#
loop_
_entity.id
_entity.type
_entity.pdbx_description
1 polymer ?
#
loop_
_entity_poly.entity_id
_entity_poly.type
_entity_poly.pdbx_seq_one_letter_code
_entity_poly.pdbx_strand_id
1 'polypeptide(L)'
;MNDSNFSNQSEAFPPEFYNDLALIQWIETNPDYADLVKEVDGIAVEETQEKNKLQPILSGIKDLFIADSKEYYGTAYVTPKVKGDAKVTALTVTASNNFDFLGNAPLFFFACQNLGNFPALFLSFAINLAILKFGNLIASSVVRGSQNAYQWSTWAAIMGLIPLNILQSFATGAGVELLNNRSQLNQIHAQTLIAEQVAEETENLENLKSVEHPRYQAVKERCEKGEAVLNRLERTNPRWDSLYVSLYGSWADRAQNWQQLALEKLPVCRQVSRLEEQAFMNYEQAKNRFEAKQLLKTEISNDLIFLQRAYPQTYEQAFTESGEIRSSLVLSQLALENFVGKLLRLDISSMGLSLFFFLLSVITSLVSCGKLMLYSRRSDVQMSWNDEIRTERDRWLEEQFRAYARRYYNQQHNNDQ
;
A
#
# COMPACT_ATOMS: atom_id res chain seq x y z
N MET A 1 71.55 39.58 18.96
CA MET A 1 72.36 40.33 17.97
C MET A 1 72.36 39.50 16.69
N ASN A 2 71.60 39.77 15.65
CA ASN A 2 70.73 40.90 15.33
C ASN A 2 69.45 40.37 14.67
N ASP A 3 68.33 40.89 15.15
CA ASP A 3 67.10 41.03 14.39
C ASP A 3 67.37 41.84 13.12
N SER A 4 66.84 41.38 11.99
CA SER A 4 66.59 42.22 10.83
C SER A 4 65.28 41.79 10.18
N ASN A 5 64.20 42.31 10.78
CA ASN A 5 62.95 42.77 10.16
C ASN A 5 62.81 42.48 8.66
N PHE A 6 62.08 41.41 8.33
CA PHE A 6 61.23 41.42 7.14
C PHE A 6 59.87 41.94 7.61
N SER A 7 59.68 43.25 7.51
CA SER A 7 58.40 43.90 7.76
C SER A 7 57.36 43.36 6.78
N ASN A 8 56.44 42.54 7.30
CA ASN A 8 55.11 42.35 6.73
C ASN A 8 54.43 43.72 6.62
N GLN A 9 54.57 44.39 5.47
CA GLN A 9 53.59 45.36 5.03
C GLN A 9 52.49 44.60 4.31
N SER A 10 51.61 43.95 5.08
CA SER A 10 50.25 43.76 4.61
C SER A 10 49.59 45.13 4.72
N GLU A 11 49.60 45.91 3.64
CA GLU A 11 48.67 47.04 3.52
C GLU A 11 47.27 46.47 3.73
N ALA A 12 46.68 46.77 4.88
CA ALA A 12 45.33 46.39 5.21
C ALA A 12 44.41 47.19 4.29
N PHE A 13 43.85 46.53 3.27
CA PHE A 13 42.84 47.11 2.40
C PHE A 13 41.62 47.54 3.23
N PRO A 14 40.88 48.57 2.81
CA PRO A 14 39.65 48.96 3.47
C PRO A 14 38.69 47.76 3.62
N PRO A 15 38.00 47.60 4.76
CA PRO A 15 37.09 46.48 5.01
C PRO A 15 35.96 46.36 3.98
N GLU A 16 35.67 47.43 3.24
CA GLU A 16 34.69 47.49 2.15
C GLU A 16 35.04 46.56 0.97
N PHE A 17 36.32 46.23 0.76
CA PHE A 17 36.78 45.30 -0.28
C PHE A 17 36.68 43.81 0.10
N TYR A 18 36.15 43.48 1.28
CA TYR A 18 35.99 42.10 1.76
C TYR A 18 34.52 41.65 1.83
N ASN A 19 33.61 42.39 1.20
CA ASN A 19 32.17 42.10 1.22
C ASN A 19 31.73 41.32 -0.03
N ASP A 20 31.02 40.20 0.14
CA ASP A 20 30.42 39.42 -0.95
C ASP A 20 29.52 40.28 -1.86
N LEU A 21 28.84 41.29 -1.30
CA LEU A 21 28.06 42.26 -2.08
C LEU A 21 28.91 43.10 -3.03
N ALA A 22 30.13 43.47 -2.63
CA ALA A 22 31.05 44.23 -3.47
C ALA A 22 31.62 43.37 -4.59
N LEU A 23 31.85 42.08 -4.33
CA LEU A 23 32.23 41.10 -5.35
C LEU A 23 31.10 40.92 -6.38
N ILE A 24 29.85 40.78 -5.94
CA ILE A 24 28.68 40.66 -6.83
C ILE A 24 28.54 41.91 -7.70
N GLN A 25 28.56 43.10 -7.11
CA GLN A 25 28.50 44.36 -7.85
C GLN A 25 29.65 44.52 -8.85
N TRP A 26 30.85 44.03 -8.51
CA TRP A 26 31.97 44.02 -9.42
C TRP A 26 31.75 43.09 -10.62
N ILE A 27 31.22 41.89 -10.39
CA ILE A 27 30.86 40.96 -11.48
C ILE A 27 29.79 41.62 -12.38
N GLU A 28 28.77 42.26 -11.81
CA GLU A 28 27.70 42.94 -12.53
C GLU A 28 28.18 44.11 -13.40
N THR A 29 29.24 44.81 -12.97
CA THR A 29 29.73 46.04 -13.62
C THR A 29 30.95 45.83 -14.50
N ASN A 30 31.66 44.71 -14.36
CA ASN A 30 32.88 44.45 -15.12
C ASN A 30 32.56 43.93 -16.54
N PRO A 31 33.02 44.61 -17.60
CA PRO A 31 32.71 44.25 -18.99
C PRO A 31 33.19 42.85 -19.39
N ASP A 32 34.23 42.32 -18.76
CA ASP A 32 34.75 40.97 -19.05
C ASP A 32 33.76 39.86 -18.62
N TYR A 33 32.82 40.17 -17.73
CA TYR A 33 31.76 39.28 -17.28
C TYR A 33 30.37 39.70 -17.80
N ALA A 34 30.28 40.67 -18.71
CA ALA A 34 29.01 41.16 -19.22
C ALA A 34 28.16 40.06 -19.86
N ASP A 35 28.77 39.03 -20.44
CA ASP A 35 28.05 37.89 -21.00
C ASP A 35 27.47 36.96 -19.92
N LEU A 36 28.15 36.81 -18.77
CA LEU A 36 27.63 36.09 -17.59
C LEU A 36 26.47 36.86 -16.95
N VAL A 37 26.61 38.17 -16.84
CA VAL A 37 25.57 39.07 -16.32
C VAL A 37 24.36 39.04 -17.25
N LYS A 38 24.54 39.10 -18.57
CA LYS A 38 23.46 38.93 -19.56
C LYS A 38 22.81 37.55 -19.53
N GLU A 39 23.55 36.47 -19.23
CA GLU A 39 22.97 35.14 -19.07
C GLU A 39 22.12 35.05 -17.79
N VAL A 40 22.56 35.68 -16.70
CA VAL A 40 21.80 35.79 -15.44
C VAL A 40 20.60 36.73 -15.60
N ASP A 41 20.76 37.89 -16.24
CA ASP A 41 19.70 38.86 -16.53
C ASP A 41 18.69 38.31 -17.54
N GLY A 42 19.15 37.56 -18.55
CA GLY A 42 18.28 36.83 -19.48
C GLY A 42 17.47 35.72 -18.81
N ILE A 43 17.92 35.22 -17.65
CA ILE A 43 17.16 34.36 -16.73
C ILE A 43 16.28 35.20 -15.78
N ALA A 44 16.71 36.40 -15.39
CA ALA A 44 15.99 37.32 -14.49
C ALA A 44 14.89 38.15 -15.19
N VAL A 45 14.81 38.16 -16.53
CA VAL A 45 13.72 38.81 -17.27
C VAL A 45 12.37 38.09 -17.09
N GLU A 46 12.34 36.92 -16.45
CA GLU A 46 11.13 36.42 -15.78
C GLU A 46 11.07 36.91 -14.31
N GLU A 47 10.88 38.21 -14.06
CA GLU A 47 10.02 38.72 -12.96
C GLU A 47 10.11 40.25 -12.82
N THR A 48 9.21 40.96 -13.52
CA THR A 48 8.42 42.02 -12.88
C THR A 48 7.04 42.10 -13.54
N GLN A 49 6.41 40.95 -13.77
CA GLN A 49 4.95 40.93 -13.89
C GLN A 49 4.38 40.95 -12.47
N GLU A 50 3.49 41.91 -12.23
CA GLU A 50 2.64 42.03 -11.05
C GLU A 50 2.22 40.63 -10.57
N LYS A 51 2.81 40.14 -9.47
CA LYS A 51 2.54 38.79 -8.95
C LYS A 51 1.09 38.71 -8.54
N ASN A 52 0.26 38.16 -9.44
CA ASN A 52 -1.12 37.82 -9.14
C ASN A 52 -1.14 36.94 -7.88
N LYS A 53 -2.03 37.24 -6.91
CA LYS A 53 -2.14 36.47 -5.65
C LYS A 53 -2.34 34.96 -5.85
N LEU A 54 -2.78 34.56 -7.05
CA LEU A 54 -2.95 33.16 -7.46
C LEU A 54 -1.68 32.50 -8.01
N GLN A 55 -0.70 33.27 -8.48
CA GLN A 55 0.55 32.75 -9.04
C GLN A 55 1.38 31.92 -8.05
N PRO A 56 1.58 32.31 -6.77
CA PRO A 56 2.29 31.48 -5.81
C PRO A 56 1.52 30.19 -5.43
N ILE A 57 0.19 30.22 -5.52
CA ILE A 57 -0.66 29.03 -5.29
C ILE A 57 -0.56 28.08 -6.48
N LEU A 58 -0.64 28.61 -7.70
CA LEU A 58 -0.50 27.84 -8.94
C LEU A 58 0.92 27.25 -9.09
N SER A 59 1.96 27.99 -8.72
CA SER A 59 3.33 27.47 -8.71
C SER A 59 3.48 26.37 -7.66
N GLY A 60 2.98 26.57 -6.45
CA GLY A 60 2.99 25.55 -5.40
C GLY A 60 2.25 24.27 -5.79
N ILE A 61 1.13 24.37 -6.51
CA ILE A 61 0.41 23.20 -7.05
C ILE A 61 1.22 22.53 -8.16
N LYS A 62 1.82 23.32 -9.06
CA LYS A 62 2.66 22.78 -10.14
C LYS A 62 3.86 22.00 -9.60
N ASP A 63 4.48 22.51 -8.53
CA ASP A 63 5.62 21.87 -7.86
C ASP A 63 5.24 20.57 -7.13
N LEU A 64 3.95 20.34 -6.87
CA LEU A 64 3.46 19.06 -6.34
C LEU A 64 3.38 17.98 -7.42
N PHE A 65 3.15 18.35 -8.69
CA PHE A 65 2.97 17.37 -9.77
C PHE A 65 4.20 17.21 -10.66
N ILE A 66 5.05 18.24 -10.72
CA ILE A 66 6.19 18.31 -11.64
C ILE A 66 7.47 18.27 -10.83
N ALA A 67 8.39 17.38 -11.21
CA ALA A 67 9.72 17.37 -10.65
C ALA A 67 10.49 18.64 -11.10
N ASP A 68 11.04 19.39 -10.15
CA ASP A 68 11.84 20.56 -10.47
C ASP A 68 13.18 20.13 -11.09
N SER A 69 13.43 20.55 -12.33
CA SER A 69 14.66 20.22 -13.04
C SER A 69 15.91 20.77 -12.37
N LYS A 70 15.79 21.82 -11.55
CA LYS A 70 16.91 22.37 -10.76
C LYS A 70 17.40 21.42 -9.69
N GLU A 71 16.57 20.47 -9.24
CA GLU A 71 16.98 19.46 -8.26
C GLU A 71 17.86 18.34 -8.86
N TYR A 72 18.02 18.31 -10.18
CA TYR A 72 18.75 17.29 -10.93
C TYR A 72 20.16 17.75 -11.33
N TYR A 73 20.65 18.89 -10.84
CA TYR A 73 22.04 19.30 -11.00
C TYR A 73 22.46 20.21 -9.84
N GLY A 74 23.73 20.18 -9.49
CA GLY A 74 24.29 21.01 -8.42
C GLY A 74 24.72 22.38 -8.93
N THR A 75 25.31 23.20 -8.08
CA THR A 75 25.64 24.59 -8.41
C THR A 75 27.12 24.83 -8.72
N ALA A 76 27.99 23.82 -8.62
CA ALA A 76 29.44 23.99 -8.74
C ALA A 76 29.87 24.29 -10.18
N TYR A 77 29.44 23.45 -11.13
CA TYR A 77 29.74 23.57 -12.55
C TYR A 77 28.54 23.12 -13.39
N VAL A 78 27.86 24.08 -14.05
CA VAL A 78 26.61 23.81 -14.77
C VAL A 78 26.68 24.38 -16.19
N THR A 79 26.69 23.49 -17.18
CA THR A 79 26.60 23.90 -18.59
C THR A 79 25.15 24.01 -19.06
N PRO A 80 24.85 24.78 -20.13
CA PRO A 80 23.52 24.80 -20.74
C PRO A 80 23.01 23.40 -21.13
N LYS A 81 23.93 22.51 -21.52
CA LYS A 81 23.63 21.10 -21.82
C LYS A 81 23.16 20.34 -20.58
N VAL A 82 23.83 20.50 -19.44
CA VAL A 82 23.40 19.91 -18.17
C VAL A 82 22.00 20.40 -17.78
N LYS A 83 21.72 21.71 -17.89
CA LYS A 83 20.37 22.27 -17.63
C LYS A 83 19.31 21.68 -18.56
N GLY A 84 19.62 21.54 -19.86
CA GLY A 84 18.72 20.94 -20.85
C GLY A 84 18.42 19.47 -20.55
N ASP A 85 19.46 18.68 -20.28
CA ASP A 85 19.33 17.25 -19.99
C ASP A 85 18.63 17.00 -18.64
N ALA A 86 18.84 17.88 -17.65
CA ALA A 86 18.10 17.88 -16.38
C ALA A 86 16.60 18.07 -16.59
N LYS A 87 16.21 19.04 -17.43
CA LYS A 87 14.80 19.29 -17.79
C LYS A 87 14.16 18.07 -18.44
N VAL A 88 14.86 17.45 -19.37
CA VAL A 88 14.39 16.26 -20.09
C VAL A 88 14.30 15.05 -19.15
N THR A 89 15.19 14.93 -18.16
CA THR A 89 15.14 13.87 -17.14
C THR A 89 13.99 14.08 -16.15
N ALA A 90 13.83 15.29 -15.62
CA ALA A 90 12.75 15.66 -14.72
C ALA A 90 11.36 15.46 -15.36
N LEU A 91 11.22 15.77 -16.66
CA LEU A 91 9.98 15.53 -17.40
C LEU A 91 9.67 14.04 -17.55
N THR A 92 10.68 13.19 -17.77
CA THR A 92 10.48 11.72 -17.82
C THR A 92 10.04 11.16 -16.47
N VAL A 93 10.66 11.60 -15.38
CA VAL A 93 10.25 11.21 -14.01
C VAL A 93 8.83 11.67 -13.72
N THR A 94 8.53 12.93 -14.06
CA THR A 94 7.19 13.51 -13.91
C THR A 94 6.14 12.70 -14.65
N ALA A 95 6.38 12.37 -15.93
CA ALA A 95 5.43 11.60 -16.74
C ALA A 95 5.17 10.21 -16.14
N SER A 96 6.23 9.52 -15.70
CA SER A 96 6.13 8.21 -15.04
C SER A 96 5.30 8.29 -13.76
N ASN A 97 5.66 9.20 -12.85
CA ASN A 97 5.00 9.34 -11.56
C ASN A 97 3.54 9.80 -11.70
N ASN A 98 3.22 10.62 -12.70
CA ASN A 98 1.84 11.03 -12.98
C ASN A 98 1.00 9.90 -13.59
N PHE A 99 1.60 9.04 -14.40
CA PHE A 99 0.90 7.85 -14.89
C PHE A 99 0.50 6.94 -13.72
N ASP A 100 1.44 6.69 -12.81
CA ASP A 100 1.17 5.90 -11.60
C ASP A 100 0.18 6.60 -10.66
N PHE A 101 0.23 7.92 -10.52
CA PHE A 101 -0.75 8.71 -9.77
C PHE A 101 -2.18 8.44 -10.27
N LEU A 102 -2.38 8.43 -11.59
CA LEU A 102 -3.69 8.16 -12.20
C LEU A 102 -4.08 6.68 -12.06
N GLY A 103 -3.12 5.77 -12.25
CA GLY A 103 -3.34 4.32 -12.15
C GLY A 103 -3.69 3.85 -10.73
N ASN A 104 -3.08 4.45 -9.71
CA ASN A 104 -3.28 4.10 -8.31
C ASN A 104 -4.52 4.76 -7.68
N ALA A 105 -5.02 5.85 -8.28
CA ALA A 105 -6.16 6.60 -7.75
C ALA A 105 -7.41 5.75 -7.44
N PRO A 106 -7.84 4.80 -8.30
CA PRO A 106 -8.97 3.94 -8.00
C PRO A 106 -8.71 3.04 -6.78
N LEU A 107 -7.50 2.49 -6.66
CA LEU A 107 -7.15 1.63 -5.52
C LEU A 107 -7.28 2.38 -4.20
N PHE A 108 -6.69 3.57 -4.10
CA PHE A 108 -6.77 4.36 -2.87
C PHE A 108 -8.16 4.94 -2.62
N PHE A 109 -8.91 5.27 -3.68
CA PHE A 109 -10.30 5.70 -3.55
C PHE A 109 -11.15 4.59 -2.93
N PHE A 110 -11.07 3.38 -3.48
CA PHE A 110 -11.83 2.25 -2.94
C PHE A 110 -11.32 1.83 -1.57
N ALA A 111 -10.03 1.87 -1.29
CA ALA A 111 -9.53 1.57 0.05
C ALA A 111 -10.12 2.51 1.13
N CYS A 112 -10.46 3.74 0.76
CA CYS A 112 -10.99 4.76 1.67
C CYS A 112 -12.51 4.97 1.57
N GLN A 113 -13.21 4.26 0.67
CA GLN A 113 -14.61 4.54 0.34
C GLN A 113 -15.57 4.40 1.53
N ASN A 114 -15.24 3.55 2.52
CA ASN A 114 -16.00 3.41 3.78
C ASN A 114 -16.16 4.72 4.57
N LEU A 115 -15.27 5.72 4.37
CA LEU A 115 -15.37 7.05 5.00
C LEU A 115 -16.40 7.96 4.31
N GLY A 116 -16.98 7.52 3.19
CA GLY A 116 -17.82 8.29 2.30
C GLY A 116 -17.09 8.72 1.04
N ASN A 117 -17.82 8.92 -0.07
CA ASN A 117 -17.24 9.22 -1.38
C ASN A 117 -16.39 10.50 -1.37
N PHE A 118 -16.84 11.56 -0.71
CA PHE A 118 -16.09 12.83 -0.68
C PHE A 118 -14.80 12.74 0.16
N PRO A 119 -14.81 12.25 1.41
CA PRO A 119 -13.58 11.98 2.16
C PRO A 119 -12.63 11.02 1.44
N ALA A 120 -13.15 9.98 0.79
CA ALA A 120 -12.35 9.00 0.06
C ALA A 120 -11.64 9.61 -1.16
N LEU A 121 -12.31 10.49 -1.91
CA LEU A 121 -11.69 11.24 -3.00
C LEU A 121 -10.54 12.12 -2.49
N PHE A 122 -10.78 12.87 -1.41
CA PHE A 122 -9.76 13.74 -0.83
C PHE A 122 -8.56 12.94 -0.31
N LEU A 123 -8.81 11.86 0.42
CA LEU A 123 -7.75 11.03 0.99
C LEU A 123 -6.96 10.27 -0.09
N SER A 124 -7.65 9.74 -1.11
CA SER A 124 -7.00 9.13 -2.27
C SER A 124 -6.09 10.13 -2.98
N PHE A 125 -6.58 11.34 -3.24
CA PHE A 125 -5.79 12.39 -3.87
C PHE A 125 -4.57 12.79 -3.00
N ALA A 126 -4.77 12.95 -1.70
CA ALA A 126 -3.70 13.30 -0.76
C ALA A 126 -2.62 12.20 -0.66
N ILE A 127 -3.02 10.93 -0.59
CA ILE A 127 -2.08 9.79 -0.57
C ILE A 127 -1.29 9.73 -1.89
N ASN A 128 -1.98 9.83 -3.03
CA ASN A 128 -1.30 9.82 -4.33
C ASN A 128 -0.33 11.01 -4.48
N LEU A 129 -0.72 12.20 -4.02
CA LEU A 129 0.17 13.36 -4.01
C LEU A 129 1.38 13.16 -3.12
N ALA A 130 1.19 12.57 -1.93
CA ALA A 130 2.29 12.27 -1.02
C ALA A 130 3.28 11.27 -1.66
N ILE A 131 2.77 10.22 -2.31
CA ILE A 131 3.59 9.24 -3.03
C ILE A 131 4.32 9.89 -4.21
N LEU A 132 3.62 10.71 -5.01
CA LEU A 132 4.21 11.42 -6.15
C LEU A 132 5.36 12.33 -5.69
N LYS A 133 5.12 13.17 -4.66
CA LYS A 133 6.14 14.06 -4.09
C LYS A 133 7.32 13.27 -3.52
N PHE A 134 7.05 12.18 -2.81
CA PHE A 134 8.07 11.30 -2.28
C PHE A 134 8.91 10.66 -3.39
N GLY A 135 8.27 10.22 -4.49
CA GLY A 135 8.95 9.69 -5.68
C GLY A 135 9.86 10.73 -6.35
N ASN A 136 9.39 11.97 -6.50
CA ASN A 136 10.21 13.08 -7.02
C ASN A 136 11.42 13.36 -6.11
N LEU A 137 11.23 13.39 -4.78
CA LEU A 137 12.31 13.61 -3.82
C LEU A 137 13.37 12.50 -3.85
N ILE A 138 12.95 11.24 -3.93
CA ILE A 138 13.89 10.11 -4.07
C ILE A 138 14.63 10.23 -5.40
N ALA A 139 13.93 10.56 -6.49
CA ALA A 139 14.57 10.72 -7.80
C ALA A 139 15.65 11.82 -7.78
N SER A 140 15.38 12.96 -7.13
CA SER A 140 16.42 14.00 -6.96
C SER A 140 17.61 13.50 -6.13
N SER A 141 17.34 12.71 -5.08
CA SER A 141 18.37 12.14 -4.20
C SER A 141 19.29 11.16 -4.92
N VAL A 142 18.77 10.41 -5.90
CA VAL A 142 19.59 9.54 -6.78
C VAL A 142 20.61 10.37 -7.56
N VAL A 143 20.25 11.57 -7.99
CA VAL A 143 21.14 12.44 -8.78
C VAL A 143 22.13 13.21 -7.91
N ARG A 144 21.73 13.62 -6.70
CA ARG A 144 22.56 14.44 -5.78
C ARG A 144 23.83 13.75 -5.27
N GLY A 145 23.89 12.42 -5.25
CA GLY A 145 25.00 11.70 -4.60
C GLY A 145 26.26 11.50 -5.45
N SER A 146 26.84 12.56 -6.04
CA SER A 146 28.06 12.42 -6.84
C SER A 146 29.38 12.63 -6.10
N GLN A 147 30.39 11.86 -6.56
CA GLN A 147 31.77 11.67 -6.09
C GLN A 147 31.98 11.23 -4.63
N ASN A 148 31.50 11.96 -3.62
CA ASN A 148 31.79 11.64 -2.20
C ASN A 148 30.64 10.92 -1.47
N ALA A 149 29.45 10.85 -2.07
CA ALA A 149 28.25 10.22 -1.49
C ALA A 149 27.62 9.14 -2.39
N TYR A 150 28.43 8.46 -3.22
CA TYR A 150 27.97 7.43 -4.17
C TYR A 150 27.11 6.33 -3.53
N GLN A 151 27.42 5.96 -2.28
CA GLN A 151 26.65 4.98 -1.53
C GLN A 151 25.22 5.48 -1.26
N TRP A 152 25.03 6.75 -0.91
CA TRP A 152 23.71 7.33 -0.65
C TRP A 152 22.83 7.39 -1.90
N SER A 153 23.39 7.83 -3.04
CA SER A 153 22.68 7.80 -4.32
C SER A 153 22.29 6.38 -4.72
N THR A 154 23.20 5.42 -4.52
CA THR A 154 22.94 4.00 -4.81
C THR A 154 21.84 3.42 -3.91
N TRP A 155 21.86 3.73 -2.61
CA TRP A 155 20.82 3.32 -1.67
C TRP A 155 19.46 3.96 -1.98
N ALA A 156 19.44 5.25 -2.33
CA ALA A 156 18.22 5.94 -2.77
C ALA A 156 17.62 5.27 -4.02
N ALA A 157 18.46 4.81 -4.95
CA ALA A 157 17.99 4.10 -6.13
C ALA A 157 17.48 2.68 -5.81
N ILE A 158 18.28 1.87 -5.10
CA ILE A 158 17.99 0.44 -4.87
C ILE A 158 16.87 0.23 -3.84
N MET A 159 16.85 1.02 -2.76
CA MET A 159 15.88 0.85 -1.67
C MET A 159 14.73 1.85 -1.72
N GLY A 160 14.88 2.96 -2.45
CA GLY A 160 13.85 3.97 -2.61
C GLY A 160 13.12 3.84 -3.95
N LEU A 161 13.80 4.22 -5.03
CA LEU A 161 13.16 4.46 -6.32
C LEU A 161 12.63 3.17 -6.95
N ILE A 162 13.46 2.14 -7.07
CA ILE A 162 13.07 0.88 -7.74
C ILE A 162 11.90 0.21 -7.00
N PRO A 163 11.95 -0.02 -5.67
CA PRO A 163 10.84 -0.66 -4.96
C PRO A 163 9.56 0.16 -5.03
N LEU A 164 9.65 1.50 -4.96
CA LEU A 164 8.49 2.38 -5.07
C LEU A 164 7.80 2.22 -6.42
N ASN A 165 8.56 2.23 -7.52
CA ASN A 165 8.02 2.05 -8.87
C ASN A 165 7.39 0.66 -9.05
N ILE A 166 7.99 -0.39 -8.46
CA ILE A 166 7.41 -1.75 -8.47
C ILE A 166 6.06 -1.75 -7.75
N LEU A 167 6.00 -1.19 -6.54
CA LEU A 167 4.76 -1.10 -5.76
C LEU A 167 3.68 -0.31 -6.49
N GLN A 168 4.05 0.83 -7.08
CA GLN A 168 3.14 1.67 -7.88
C GLN A 168 2.63 0.94 -9.13
N SER A 169 3.47 0.12 -9.78
CA SER A 169 3.05 -0.69 -10.91
C SER A 169 1.95 -1.68 -10.50
N PHE A 170 2.17 -2.45 -9.43
CA PHE A 170 1.16 -3.38 -8.91
C PHE A 170 -0.12 -2.66 -8.47
N ALA A 171 0.02 -1.53 -7.78
CA ALA A 171 -1.11 -0.71 -7.38
C ALA A 171 -1.90 -0.17 -8.58
N THR A 172 -1.23 0.15 -9.68
CA THR A 172 -1.86 0.59 -10.93
C THR A 172 -2.64 -0.54 -11.58
N GLY A 173 -2.05 -1.74 -11.64
CA GLY A 173 -2.75 -2.94 -12.11
C GLY A 173 -4.00 -3.25 -11.29
N ALA A 174 -3.86 -3.28 -9.96
CA ALA A 174 -4.98 -3.52 -9.04
C ALA A 174 -6.05 -2.41 -9.09
N GLY A 175 -5.63 -1.14 -9.23
CA GLY A 175 -6.54 -0.01 -9.38
C GLY A 175 -7.41 -0.11 -10.62
N VAL A 176 -6.83 -0.53 -11.74
CA VAL A 176 -7.59 -0.76 -12.99
C VAL A 176 -8.46 -2.02 -12.90
N GLU A 177 -7.99 -3.07 -12.21
CA GLU A 177 -8.78 -4.28 -11.91
C GLU A 177 -10.05 -3.92 -11.13
N LEU A 178 -9.95 -3.02 -10.14
CA LEU A 178 -11.08 -2.51 -9.36
C LEU A 178 -12.12 -1.74 -10.16
N LEU A 179 -11.73 -1.15 -11.29
CA LEU A 179 -12.67 -0.43 -12.16
C LEU A 179 -13.37 -1.38 -13.13
N ASN A 180 -12.64 -2.35 -13.69
CA ASN A 180 -13.15 -3.16 -14.79
C ASN A 180 -13.74 -4.50 -14.37
N ASN A 181 -13.25 -5.12 -13.29
CA ASN A 181 -13.55 -6.51 -12.95
C ASN A 181 -14.31 -6.66 -11.62
N ARG A 182 -15.08 -5.63 -11.22
CA ARG A 182 -15.86 -5.62 -9.96
C ARG A 182 -16.81 -6.79 -9.81
N SER A 183 -17.53 -7.15 -10.87
CA SER A 183 -18.46 -8.28 -10.81
C SER A 183 -17.72 -9.59 -10.53
N GLN A 184 -16.56 -9.78 -11.15
CA GLN A 184 -15.71 -10.95 -10.90
C GLN A 184 -15.19 -10.96 -9.46
N LEU A 185 -14.77 -9.81 -8.92
CA LEU A 185 -14.35 -9.69 -7.52
C LEU A 185 -15.49 -10.06 -6.56
N ASN A 186 -16.72 -9.61 -6.83
CA ASN A 186 -17.89 -9.98 -6.02
C ASN A 186 -18.16 -11.49 -6.09
N GLN A 187 -18.01 -12.11 -7.25
CA GLN A 187 -18.14 -13.58 -7.40
C GLN A 187 -17.06 -14.33 -6.63
N ILE A 188 -15.80 -13.91 -6.75
CA ILE A 188 -14.68 -14.53 -6.02
C ILE A 188 -14.93 -14.45 -4.51
N HIS A 189 -15.34 -13.28 -4.01
CA HIS A 189 -15.63 -13.13 -2.59
C HIS A 189 -16.80 -14.01 -2.13
N ALA A 190 -17.87 -14.07 -2.93
CA ALA A 190 -19.01 -14.94 -2.64
C ALA A 190 -18.57 -16.42 -2.60
N GLN A 191 -17.73 -16.85 -3.55
CA GLN A 191 -17.19 -18.20 -3.60
C GLN A 191 -16.38 -18.55 -2.35
N THR A 192 -15.54 -17.63 -1.87
CA THR A 192 -14.77 -17.81 -0.62
C THR A 192 -15.70 -17.99 0.57
N LEU A 193 -16.71 -17.12 0.72
CA LEU A 193 -17.67 -17.22 1.84
C LEU A 193 -18.51 -18.50 1.78
N ILE A 194 -18.89 -18.94 0.58
CA ILE A 194 -19.57 -20.23 0.40
C ILE A 194 -18.67 -21.38 0.85
N ALA A 195 -17.38 -21.36 0.49
CA ALA A 195 -16.45 -22.41 0.88
C ALA A 195 -16.28 -22.48 2.40
N GLU A 196 -16.20 -21.32 3.07
CA GLU A 196 -16.14 -21.25 4.55
C GLU A 196 -17.42 -21.82 5.19
N GLN A 197 -18.60 -21.41 4.72
CA GLN A 197 -19.89 -21.91 5.24
C GLN A 197 -20.08 -23.41 5.00
N VAL A 198 -19.67 -23.92 3.85
CA VAL A 198 -19.73 -25.36 3.56
C VAL A 198 -18.78 -26.14 4.48
N ALA A 199 -17.59 -25.61 4.76
CA ALA A 199 -16.65 -26.24 5.70
C ALA A 199 -17.24 -26.30 7.12
N GLU A 200 -17.82 -25.19 7.60
CA GLU A 200 -18.46 -25.10 8.92
C GLU A 200 -19.67 -26.06 9.04
N GLU A 201 -20.55 -26.12 8.03
CA GLU A 201 -21.67 -27.06 8.04
C GLU A 201 -21.21 -28.52 7.97
N THR A 202 -20.13 -28.81 7.25
CA THR A 202 -19.55 -30.16 7.20
C THR A 202 -19.02 -30.59 8.57
N GLU A 203 -18.29 -29.71 9.26
CA GLU A 203 -17.80 -29.96 10.62
C GLU A 203 -18.97 -30.15 11.61
N ASN A 204 -19.99 -29.30 11.52
CA ASN A 204 -21.20 -29.42 12.35
C ASN A 204 -21.93 -30.74 12.11
N LEU A 205 -22.00 -31.22 10.86
CA LEU A 205 -22.57 -32.54 10.54
C LEU A 205 -21.74 -33.69 11.10
N GLU A 206 -20.41 -33.59 11.08
CA GLU A 206 -19.53 -34.58 11.70
C GLU A 206 -19.71 -34.63 13.22
N ASN A 207 -19.83 -33.47 13.87
CA ASN A 207 -20.12 -33.36 15.29
C ASN A 207 -21.50 -33.94 15.65
N LEU A 208 -22.51 -33.80 14.78
CA LEU A 208 -23.83 -34.39 14.99
C LEU A 208 -23.87 -35.92 14.81
N LYS A 209 -22.87 -36.52 14.13
CA LYS A 209 -22.77 -37.99 14.06
C LYS A 209 -22.37 -38.61 15.39
N SER A 210 -21.66 -37.88 16.25
CA SER A 210 -21.28 -38.37 17.57
C SER A 210 -22.34 -37.99 18.60
N VAL A 211 -22.91 -38.98 19.30
CA VAL A 211 -23.84 -38.73 20.42
C VAL A 211 -23.03 -38.42 21.68
N GLU A 212 -22.19 -37.37 21.63
CA GLU A 212 -21.27 -37.00 22.73
C GLU A 212 -21.86 -35.97 23.70
N HIS A 213 -23.17 -35.76 23.67
CA HIS A 213 -23.82 -34.81 24.58
C HIS A 213 -23.71 -35.29 26.06
N PRO A 214 -23.26 -34.45 27.01
CA PRO A 214 -23.05 -34.85 28.42
C PRO A 214 -24.30 -35.48 29.07
N ARG A 215 -25.47 -34.97 28.71
CA ARG A 215 -26.76 -35.52 29.16
C ARG A 215 -27.01 -36.95 28.67
N TYR A 216 -26.64 -37.28 27.43
CA TYR A 216 -26.76 -38.64 26.91
C TYR A 216 -25.79 -39.58 27.62
N GLN A 217 -24.52 -39.21 27.76
CA GLN A 217 -23.53 -40.03 28.45
C GLN A 217 -23.94 -40.32 29.91
N ALA A 218 -24.44 -39.32 30.64
CA ALA A 218 -24.89 -39.48 32.02
C ALA A 218 -26.14 -40.37 32.18
N VAL A 219 -27.01 -40.42 31.17
CA VAL A 219 -28.20 -41.29 31.16
C VAL A 219 -27.82 -42.71 30.71
N LYS A 220 -26.94 -42.82 29.71
CA LYS A 220 -26.35 -44.08 29.25
C LYS A 220 -25.61 -44.79 30.38
N GLU A 221 -24.72 -44.10 31.07
CA GLU A 221 -23.99 -44.67 32.21
C GLU A 221 -24.93 -45.14 33.33
N ARG A 222 -26.00 -44.38 33.59
CA ARG A 222 -27.03 -44.80 34.56
C ARG A 222 -27.80 -46.04 34.10
N CYS A 223 -28.14 -46.14 32.82
CA CYS A 223 -28.76 -47.34 32.26
C CYS A 223 -27.80 -48.55 32.36
N GLU A 224 -26.55 -48.42 31.89
CA GLU A 224 -25.54 -49.49 31.91
C GLU A 224 -25.22 -49.97 33.33
N LYS A 225 -25.06 -49.05 34.29
CA LYS A 225 -24.88 -49.39 35.71
C LYS A 225 -26.12 -50.11 36.27
N GLY A 226 -27.31 -49.63 35.91
CA GLY A 226 -28.57 -50.26 36.31
C GLY A 226 -28.71 -51.69 35.77
N GLU A 227 -28.43 -51.89 34.48
CA GLU A 227 -28.44 -53.21 33.84
C GLU A 227 -27.41 -54.16 34.46
N ALA A 228 -26.20 -53.66 34.74
CA ALA A 228 -25.16 -54.46 35.38
C ALA A 228 -25.56 -54.94 36.78
N VAL A 229 -26.27 -54.10 37.56
CA VAL A 229 -26.80 -54.49 38.87
C VAL A 229 -27.97 -55.46 38.72
N LEU A 230 -28.87 -55.21 37.78
CA LEU A 230 -30.04 -56.06 37.52
C LEU A 230 -29.63 -57.49 37.12
N ASN A 231 -28.59 -57.63 36.29
CA ASN A 231 -28.07 -58.92 35.83
C ASN A 231 -27.37 -59.74 36.94
N ARG A 232 -27.00 -59.11 38.06
CA ARG A 232 -26.38 -59.76 39.22
C ARG A 232 -27.39 -60.14 40.31
N LEU A 233 -28.60 -59.59 40.25
CA LEU A 233 -29.66 -59.86 41.22
C LEU A 233 -30.46 -61.10 40.79
N GLU A 234 -30.72 -62.01 41.74
CA GLU A 234 -31.69 -63.10 41.52
C GLU A 234 -33.10 -62.53 41.33
N ARG A 235 -33.89 -63.13 40.44
CA ARG A 235 -35.28 -62.68 40.15
C ARG A 235 -36.21 -62.75 41.37
N THR A 236 -35.88 -63.56 42.36
CA THR A 236 -36.62 -63.69 43.63
C THR A 236 -36.35 -62.53 44.58
N ASN A 237 -35.34 -61.70 44.32
CA ASN A 237 -35.00 -60.56 45.15
C ASN A 237 -36.04 -59.45 44.97
N PRO A 238 -36.66 -58.92 46.04
CA PRO A 238 -37.66 -57.84 45.94
C PRO A 238 -37.15 -56.57 45.25
N ARG A 239 -35.83 -56.34 45.27
CA ARG A 239 -35.22 -55.19 44.58
C ARG A 239 -35.16 -55.37 43.06
N TRP A 240 -35.22 -56.61 42.56
CA TRP A 240 -35.16 -56.91 41.15
C TRP A 240 -36.31 -56.23 40.40
N ASP A 241 -37.55 -56.41 40.85
CA ASP A 241 -38.73 -55.81 40.23
C ASP A 241 -38.68 -54.28 40.27
N SER A 242 -38.29 -53.69 41.41
CA SER A 242 -38.18 -52.22 41.53
C SER A 242 -37.15 -51.62 40.58
N LEU A 243 -36.00 -52.28 40.40
CA LEU A 243 -34.94 -51.84 39.51
C LEU A 243 -35.35 -52.03 38.04
N TYR A 244 -35.95 -53.19 37.70
CA TYR A 244 -36.49 -53.47 36.37
C TYR A 244 -37.48 -52.39 35.93
N VAL A 245 -38.45 -52.06 36.79
CA VAL A 245 -39.46 -51.02 36.50
C VAL A 245 -38.81 -49.65 36.31
N SER A 246 -37.79 -49.29 37.09
CA SER A 246 -37.08 -48.00 36.94
C SER A 246 -36.28 -47.88 35.63
N LEU A 247 -35.75 -49.00 35.12
CA LEU A 247 -34.93 -49.03 33.91
C LEU A 247 -35.79 -49.10 32.64
N TYR A 248 -36.84 -49.92 32.65
CA TYR A 248 -37.62 -50.27 31.45
C TYR A 248 -39.11 -49.87 31.48
N GLY A 249 -39.65 -49.59 32.67
CA GLY A 249 -41.08 -49.36 32.91
C GLY A 249 -41.80 -50.59 33.44
N SER A 250 -43.03 -50.43 33.92
CA SER A 250 -43.84 -51.56 34.39
C SER A 250 -44.53 -52.27 33.22
N TRP A 251 -45.01 -53.51 33.46
CA TRP A 251 -45.76 -54.25 32.44
C TRP A 251 -47.07 -53.54 32.06
N ALA A 252 -47.72 -52.89 33.03
CA ALA A 252 -48.95 -52.13 32.80
C ALA A 252 -48.74 -50.96 31.83
N ASP A 253 -47.53 -50.42 31.78
CA ASP A 253 -47.18 -49.28 30.94
C ASP A 253 -46.88 -49.68 29.49
N ARG A 254 -46.98 -50.96 29.11
CA ARG A 254 -46.70 -51.41 27.72
C ARG A 254 -47.61 -50.75 26.68
N ALA A 255 -48.82 -50.37 27.08
CA ALA A 255 -49.81 -49.72 26.22
C ALA A 255 -49.69 -48.19 26.23
N GLN A 256 -48.81 -47.63 27.07
CA GLN A 256 -48.62 -46.21 27.18
C GLN A 256 -47.88 -45.66 25.95
N ASN A 257 -48.36 -44.53 25.42
CA ASN A 257 -47.63 -43.82 24.38
C ASN A 257 -46.45 -43.07 25.00
N TRP A 258 -45.31 -43.75 25.05
CA TRP A 258 -44.08 -43.17 25.60
C TRP A 258 -43.65 -41.89 24.88
N GLN A 259 -43.97 -41.71 23.60
CA GLN A 259 -43.51 -40.57 22.78
C GLN A 259 -44.05 -39.22 23.28
N GLN A 260 -45.21 -39.20 23.92
CA GLN A 260 -45.86 -37.97 24.40
C GLN A 260 -45.37 -37.53 25.80
N LEU A 261 -44.59 -38.37 26.49
CA LEU A 261 -44.07 -38.06 27.83
C LEU A 261 -42.80 -37.24 27.75
N ALA A 262 -42.65 -36.31 28.70
CA ALA A 262 -41.40 -35.60 28.93
C ALA A 262 -40.26 -36.59 29.23
N LEU A 263 -39.04 -36.26 28.78
CA LEU A 263 -37.87 -37.14 28.88
C LEU A 263 -37.61 -37.58 30.33
N GLU A 264 -37.80 -36.68 31.30
CA GLU A 264 -37.55 -36.92 32.72
C GLU A 264 -38.51 -37.94 33.34
N LYS A 265 -39.67 -38.18 32.71
CA LYS A 265 -40.68 -39.13 33.18
C LYS A 265 -40.52 -40.53 32.58
N LEU A 266 -39.58 -40.72 31.66
CA LEU A 266 -39.32 -42.02 31.06
C LEU A 266 -38.43 -42.88 31.97
N PRO A 267 -38.56 -44.21 31.89
CA PRO A 267 -37.58 -45.14 32.43
C PRO A 267 -36.17 -44.85 31.88
N VAL A 268 -35.14 -45.07 32.69
CA VAL A 268 -33.76 -44.60 32.40
C VAL A 268 -33.24 -45.12 31.06
N CYS A 269 -33.43 -46.41 30.76
CA CYS A 269 -32.94 -46.98 29.50
C CYS A 269 -33.78 -46.54 28.30
N ARG A 270 -35.07 -46.21 28.49
CA ARG A 270 -35.89 -45.58 27.44
C ARG A 270 -35.49 -44.13 27.15
N GLN A 271 -34.93 -43.42 28.13
CA GLN A 271 -34.35 -42.08 27.91
C GLN A 271 -33.15 -42.15 26.96
N VAL A 272 -32.30 -43.17 27.08
CA VAL A 272 -31.15 -43.40 26.17
C VAL A 272 -31.64 -43.53 24.73
N SER A 273 -32.59 -44.44 24.48
CA SER A 273 -33.14 -44.66 23.14
C SER A 273 -33.80 -43.39 22.56
N ARG A 274 -34.50 -42.60 23.38
CA ARG A 274 -35.08 -41.33 22.93
C ARG A 274 -34.02 -40.30 22.57
N LEU A 275 -32.95 -40.20 23.35
CA LEU A 275 -31.86 -39.26 23.07
C LEU A 275 -31.08 -39.66 21.82
N GLU A 276 -30.89 -40.97 21.58
CA GLU A 276 -30.31 -41.48 20.32
C GLU A 276 -31.20 -41.17 19.12
N GLU A 277 -32.51 -41.45 19.23
CA GLU A 277 -33.48 -41.15 18.17
C GLU A 277 -33.51 -39.64 17.88
N GLN A 278 -33.50 -38.79 18.91
CA GLN A 278 -33.43 -37.34 18.75
C GLN A 278 -32.12 -36.89 18.09
N ALA A 279 -30.98 -37.44 18.49
CA ALA A 279 -29.70 -37.13 17.87
C ALA A 279 -29.68 -37.55 16.40
N PHE A 280 -30.19 -38.75 16.09
CA PHE A 280 -30.31 -39.25 14.73
C PHE A 280 -31.24 -38.36 13.87
N MET A 281 -32.40 -37.98 14.40
CA MET A 281 -33.35 -37.09 13.71
C MET A 281 -32.74 -35.70 13.46
N ASN A 282 -31.97 -35.16 14.42
CA ASN A 282 -31.26 -33.89 14.26
C ASN A 282 -30.19 -34.00 13.17
N TYR A 283 -29.41 -35.08 13.17
CA TYR A 283 -28.42 -35.35 12.14
C TYR A 283 -29.07 -35.50 10.75
N GLU A 284 -30.12 -36.29 10.62
CA GLU A 284 -30.81 -36.53 9.36
C GLU A 284 -31.47 -35.23 8.82
N GLN A 285 -32.07 -34.43 9.70
CA GLN A 285 -32.62 -33.13 9.32
C GLN A 285 -31.52 -32.16 8.87
N ALA A 286 -30.39 -32.09 9.59
CA ALA A 286 -29.26 -31.24 9.21
C ALA A 286 -28.66 -31.69 7.87
N LYS A 287 -28.49 -33.01 7.69
CA LYS A 287 -28.00 -33.62 6.45
C LYS A 287 -28.91 -33.28 5.26
N ASN A 288 -30.21 -33.46 5.40
CA ASN A 288 -31.17 -33.15 4.34
C ASN A 288 -31.17 -31.65 3.97
N ARG A 289 -31.00 -30.75 4.95
CA ARG A 289 -30.87 -29.31 4.69
C ARG A 289 -29.58 -28.99 3.93
N PHE A 290 -28.46 -29.60 4.33
CA PHE A 290 -27.18 -29.44 3.65
C PHE A 290 -27.24 -29.95 2.21
N GLU A 291 -27.80 -31.15 1.99
CA GLU A 291 -27.99 -31.71 0.65
C GLU A 291 -28.89 -30.83 -0.23
N ALA A 292 -29.97 -30.26 0.33
CA ALA A 292 -30.81 -29.29 -0.36
C ALA A 292 -30.04 -28.02 -0.78
N LYS A 293 -29.14 -27.51 0.08
CA LYS A 293 -28.26 -26.38 -0.28
C LYS A 293 -27.25 -26.76 -1.37
N GLN A 294 -26.69 -27.97 -1.34
CA GLN A 294 -25.79 -28.44 -2.39
C GLN A 294 -26.51 -28.56 -3.75
N LEU A 295 -27.75 -29.07 -3.75
CA LEU A 295 -28.59 -29.10 -4.95
C LEU A 295 -28.86 -27.68 -5.48
N LEU A 296 -29.24 -26.76 -4.58
CA LEU A 296 -29.46 -25.36 -4.95
C LEU A 296 -28.20 -24.72 -5.57
N LYS A 297 -27.01 -25.07 -5.09
CA LYS A 297 -25.74 -24.62 -5.68
C LYS A 297 -25.55 -25.14 -7.11
N THR A 298 -25.93 -26.38 -7.38
CA THR A 298 -25.84 -26.94 -8.74
C THR A 298 -26.83 -26.30 -9.72
N GLU A 299 -27.97 -25.81 -9.21
CA GLU A 299 -28.99 -25.11 -10.02
C GLU A 299 -28.62 -23.64 -10.30
N ILE A 300 -27.92 -22.98 -9.37
CA ILE A 300 -27.57 -21.57 -9.47
C ILE A 300 -26.11 -21.42 -9.88
N SER A 301 -25.86 -21.07 -11.15
CA SER A 301 -24.51 -20.83 -11.66
C SER A 301 -23.82 -19.57 -11.10
N ASN A 302 -24.55 -18.69 -10.42
CA ASN A 302 -24.03 -17.43 -9.89
C ASN A 302 -23.87 -17.53 -8.37
N ASP A 303 -22.62 -17.57 -7.90
CA ASP A 303 -22.28 -17.77 -6.49
C ASP A 303 -22.84 -16.67 -5.60
N LEU A 304 -22.92 -15.43 -6.10
CA LEU A 304 -23.51 -14.32 -5.35
C LEU A 304 -25.02 -14.54 -5.10
N ILE A 305 -25.77 -14.99 -6.12
CA ILE A 305 -27.21 -15.30 -6.00
C ILE A 305 -27.41 -16.53 -5.10
N PHE A 306 -26.55 -17.52 -5.22
CA PHE A 306 -26.60 -18.70 -4.35
C PHE A 306 -26.38 -18.30 -2.89
N LEU A 307 -25.34 -17.51 -2.58
CA LEU A 307 -25.04 -17.05 -1.24
C LEU A 307 -26.23 -16.26 -0.65
N GLN A 308 -26.85 -15.38 -1.44
CA GLN A 308 -28.03 -14.62 -1.02
C GLN A 308 -29.21 -15.52 -0.63
N ARG A 309 -29.43 -16.65 -1.31
CA ARG A 309 -30.55 -17.56 -1.04
C ARG A 309 -30.24 -18.59 0.05
N ALA A 310 -29.06 -19.19 0.01
CA ALA A 310 -28.68 -20.28 0.92
C ALA A 310 -28.16 -19.78 2.27
N TYR A 311 -27.51 -18.61 2.30
CA TYR A 311 -26.86 -18.01 3.46
C TYR A 311 -27.15 -16.49 3.54
N PRO A 312 -28.43 -16.08 3.69
CA PRO A 312 -28.82 -14.67 3.62
C PRO A 312 -28.12 -13.80 4.67
N GLN A 313 -27.88 -14.33 5.87
CA GLN A 313 -27.18 -13.60 6.93
C GLN A 313 -25.73 -13.29 6.56
N THR A 314 -24.99 -14.26 6.01
CA THR A 314 -23.62 -14.07 5.52
C THR A 314 -23.59 -13.07 4.37
N TYR A 315 -24.57 -13.14 3.46
CA TYR A 315 -24.72 -12.19 2.38
C TYR A 315 -24.95 -10.76 2.90
N GLU A 316 -25.89 -10.56 3.83
CA GLU A 316 -26.21 -9.24 4.39
C GLU A 316 -25.06 -8.61 5.18
N GLN A 317 -24.12 -9.42 5.69
CA GLN A 317 -22.92 -8.94 6.36
C GLN A 317 -21.84 -8.52 5.37
N ALA A 318 -21.65 -9.28 4.28
CA ALA A 318 -20.56 -9.09 3.34
C ALA A 318 -20.90 -8.18 2.15
N PHE A 319 -22.17 -8.10 1.75
CA PHE A 319 -22.62 -7.39 0.55
C PHE A 319 -23.66 -6.30 0.83
N THR A 320 -23.76 -5.36 -0.10
CA THR A 320 -24.83 -4.36 -0.19
C THR A 320 -26.06 -4.97 -0.88
N GLU A 321 -27.20 -4.26 -0.84
CA GLU A 321 -28.40 -4.65 -1.58
C GLU A 321 -28.19 -4.72 -3.11
N SER A 322 -27.23 -3.95 -3.63
CA SER A 322 -26.83 -3.98 -5.04
C SER A 322 -25.90 -5.16 -5.39
N GLY A 323 -25.51 -5.99 -4.41
CA GLY A 323 -24.58 -7.11 -4.61
C GLY A 323 -23.12 -6.70 -4.73
N GLU A 324 -22.75 -5.51 -4.24
CA GLU A 324 -21.35 -5.08 -4.13
C GLU A 324 -20.77 -5.44 -2.76
N ILE A 325 -19.47 -5.74 -2.70
CA ILE A 325 -18.79 -5.99 -1.41
C ILE A 325 -18.91 -4.74 -0.53
N ARG A 326 -19.47 -4.91 0.67
CA ARG A 326 -19.71 -3.81 1.62
C ARG A 326 -18.41 -3.20 2.14
N SER A 327 -17.42 -4.05 2.44
CA SER A 327 -16.12 -3.59 2.96
C SER A 327 -15.19 -3.17 1.82
N SER A 328 -14.95 -1.88 1.69
CA SER A 328 -14.08 -1.36 0.63
C SER A 328 -12.61 -1.74 0.80
N LEU A 329 -12.16 -2.03 2.03
CA LEU A 329 -10.84 -2.60 2.31
C LEU A 329 -10.72 -4.02 1.74
N VAL A 330 -11.73 -4.87 2.01
CA VAL A 330 -11.78 -6.25 1.48
C VAL A 330 -11.79 -6.23 -0.04
N LEU A 331 -12.58 -5.33 -0.64
CA LEU A 331 -12.62 -5.16 -2.10
C LEU A 331 -11.23 -4.80 -2.68
N SER A 332 -10.53 -3.86 -2.05
CA SER A 332 -9.21 -3.40 -2.51
C SER A 332 -8.13 -4.48 -2.35
N GLN A 333 -8.15 -5.21 -1.23
CA GLN A 333 -7.27 -6.34 -0.99
C GLN A 333 -7.53 -7.45 -2.01
N LEU A 334 -8.79 -7.82 -2.23
CA LEU A 334 -9.17 -8.87 -3.16
C LEU A 334 -8.76 -8.52 -4.59
N ALA A 335 -8.84 -7.26 -4.99
CA ALA A 335 -8.37 -6.82 -6.30
C ALA A 335 -6.86 -6.97 -6.46
N LEU A 336 -6.08 -6.61 -5.44
CA LEU A 336 -4.63 -6.79 -5.45
C LEU A 336 -4.25 -8.27 -5.51
N GLU A 337 -4.86 -9.10 -4.66
CA GLU A 337 -4.62 -10.55 -4.63
C GLU A 337 -5.04 -11.23 -5.93
N ASN A 338 -6.20 -10.87 -6.48
CA ASN A 338 -6.68 -11.39 -7.75
C ASN A 338 -5.77 -10.97 -8.92
N PHE A 339 -5.37 -9.70 -8.97
CA PHE A 339 -4.46 -9.20 -10.01
C PHE A 339 -3.09 -9.90 -9.94
N VAL A 340 -2.48 -9.96 -8.75
CA VAL A 340 -1.18 -10.65 -8.56
C VAL A 340 -1.32 -12.15 -8.85
N GLY A 341 -2.40 -12.77 -8.39
CA GLY A 341 -2.68 -14.19 -8.63
C GLY A 341 -2.82 -14.52 -10.12
N LYS A 342 -3.56 -13.71 -10.88
CA LYS A 342 -3.66 -13.82 -12.35
C LYS A 342 -2.30 -13.62 -13.03
N LEU A 343 -1.50 -12.65 -12.56
CA LEU A 343 -0.16 -12.40 -13.10
C LEU A 343 0.77 -13.60 -12.92
N LEU A 344 0.81 -14.16 -11.70
CA LEU A 344 1.66 -15.31 -11.36
C LEU A 344 1.23 -16.60 -12.09
N ARG A 345 -0.06 -16.75 -12.38
CA ARG A 345 -0.62 -17.87 -13.15
C ARG A 345 -0.53 -17.66 -14.67
N LEU A 346 -0.02 -16.51 -15.12
CA LEU A 346 0.02 -16.11 -16.53
C LEU A 346 -1.36 -16.13 -17.20
N ASP A 347 -2.43 -15.81 -16.45
CA ASP A 347 -3.77 -15.68 -17.00
C ASP A 347 -3.99 -14.30 -17.64
N ILE A 348 -3.23 -14.06 -18.71
CA ILE A 348 -3.23 -12.81 -19.47
C ILE A 348 -4.62 -12.52 -20.04
N SER A 349 -5.39 -13.58 -20.36
CA SER A 349 -6.69 -13.49 -21.02
C SER A 349 -7.75 -12.76 -20.20
N SER A 350 -7.71 -12.88 -18.87
CA SER A 350 -8.70 -12.30 -17.96
C SER A 350 -8.27 -10.97 -17.35
N MET A 351 -7.08 -10.46 -17.69
CA MET A 351 -6.53 -9.21 -17.15
C MET A 351 -6.75 -8.02 -18.09
N GLY A 352 -6.68 -8.21 -19.41
CA GLY A 352 -7.01 -7.18 -20.40
C GLY A 352 -6.40 -5.81 -20.09
N LEU A 353 -7.25 -4.85 -19.72
CA LEU A 353 -6.86 -3.47 -19.42
C LEU A 353 -5.95 -3.34 -18.19
N SER A 354 -6.15 -4.15 -17.13
CA SER A 354 -5.31 -4.05 -15.93
C SER A 354 -3.87 -4.43 -16.22
N LEU A 355 -3.65 -5.44 -17.06
CA LEU A 355 -2.31 -5.81 -17.53
C LEU A 355 -1.70 -4.73 -18.43
N PHE A 356 -2.48 -4.11 -19.33
CA PHE A 356 -1.99 -3.03 -20.19
C PHE A 356 -1.46 -1.85 -19.37
N PHE A 357 -2.22 -1.37 -18.38
CA PHE A 357 -1.80 -0.27 -17.52
C PHE A 357 -0.62 -0.66 -16.62
N PHE A 358 -0.62 -1.87 -16.07
CA PHE A 358 0.53 -2.39 -15.32
C PHE A 358 1.80 -2.39 -16.18
N LEU A 359 1.76 -2.93 -17.40
CA LEU A 359 2.93 -2.97 -18.29
C LEU A 359 3.37 -1.57 -18.71
N LEU A 360 2.44 -0.66 -18.96
CA LEU A 360 2.77 0.72 -19.30
C LEU A 360 3.43 1.45 -18.12
N SER A 361 2.95 1.23 -16.89
CA SER A 361 3.61 1.69 -15.67
C SER A 361 5.02 1.11 -15.56
N VAL A 362 5.19 -0.21 -15.68
CA VAL A 362 6.52 -0.86 -15.63
C VAL A 362 7.48 -0.28 -16.67
N ILE A 363 7.04 -0.12 -17.92
CA ILE A 363 7.89 0.39 -19.01
C ILE A 363 8.28 1.84 -18.75
N THR A 364 7.32 2.71 -18.42
CA THR A 364 7.60 4.12 -18.15
C THR A 364 8.54 4.29 -16.96
N SER A 365 8.33 3.50 -15.90
CA SER A 365 9.18 3.44 -14.71
C SER A 365 10.59 2.93 -15.00
N LEU A 366 10.74 1.90 -15.83
CA LEU A 366 12.06 1.42 -16.28
C LEU A 366 12.82 2.47 -17.09
N VAL A 367 12.14 3.15 -18.03
CA VAL A 367 12.73 4.23 -18.82
C VAL A 367 13.15 5.39 -17.92
N SER A 368 12.28 5.78 -16.99
CA SER A 368 12.54 6.83 -16.00
C SER A 368 13.74 6.51 -15.11
N CYS A 369 13.73 5.35 -14.46
CA CYS A 369 14.82 4.89 -13.59
C CYS A 369 16.14 4.76 -14.36
N GLY A 370 16.11 4.12 -15.53
CA GLY A 370 17.30 3.91 -16.37
C GLY A 370 17.91 5.23 -16.81
N LYS A 371 17.08 6.16 -17.30
CA LYS A 371 17.52 7.50 -17.68
C LYS A 371 18.10 8.27 -16.50
N LEU A 372 17.45 8.21 -15.34
CA LEU A 372 17.91 8.88 -14.13
C LEU A 372 19.28 8.34 -13.67
N MET A 373 19.44 7.02 -13.63
CA MET A 373 20.71 6.38 -13.26
C MET A 373 21.82 6.74 -14.25
N LEU A 374 21.55 6.66 -15.56
CA LEU A 374 22.53 7.05 -16.59
C LEU A 374 22.92 8.51 -16.47
N TYR A 375 21.93 9.40 -16.28
CA TYR A 375 22.14 10.83 -16.12
C TYR A 375 22.96 11.14 -14.86
N SER A 376 22.66 10.51 -13.72
CA SER A 376 23.41 10.69 -12.45
C SER A 376 24.89 10.29 -12.54
N ARG A 377 25.24 9.40 -13.48
CA ARG A 377 26.61 8.88 -13.66
C ARG A 377 27.44 9.69 -14.64
N ARG A 378 26.87 10.68 -15.33
CA ARG A 378 27.64 11.51 -16.26
C ARG A 378 28.60 12.41 -15.49
N SER A 379 29.83 12.54 -15.99
CA SER A 379 30.86 13.34 -15.33
C SER A 379 30.47 14.81 -15.17
N ASP A 380 29.79 15.40 -16.15
CA ASP A 380 29.33 16.79 -16.10
C ASP A 380 28.27 17.03 -15.01
N VAL A 381 27.35 16.08 -14.83
CA VAL A 381 26.38 16.08 -13.73
C VAL A 381 27.09 15.88 -12.38
N GLN A 382 28.09 15.00 -12.32
CA GLN A 382 28.83 14.77 -11.09
C GLN A 382 29.66 15.97 -10.65
N MET A 383 30.29 16.66 -11.60
CA MET A 383 31.02 17.91 -11.38
C MET A 383 30.09 19.02 -10.88
N SER A 384 28.82 19.02 -11.28
CA SER A 384 27.87 20.03 -10.82
C SER A 384 27.64 20.01 -9.30
N TRP A 385 27.84 18.87 -8.63
CA TRP A 385 27.74 18.75 -7.17
C TRP A 385 29.09 18.65 -6.46
N ASN A 386 30.21 18.81 -7.17
CA ASN A 386 31.53 18.66 -6.55
C ASN A 386 31.86 19.89 -5.69
N ASP A 387 31.99 19.68 -4.39
CA ASP A 387 32.33 20.72 -3.41
C ASP A 387 33.74 21.30 -3.60
N GLU A 388 34.71 20.50 -4.06
CA GLU A 388 36.07 20.97 -4.38
C GLU A 388 36.03 21.94 -5.57
N ILE A 389 35.29 21.60 -6.63
CA ILE A 389 35.10 22.48 -7.79
C ILE A 389 34.41 23.78 -7.35
N ARG A 390 33.40 23.68 -6.48
CA ARG A 390 32.72 24.86 -5.93
C ARG A 390 33.70 25.75 -5.15
N THR A 391 34.47 25.15 -4.25
CA THR A 391 35.44 25.86 -3.40
C THR A 391 36.55 26.50 -4.24
N GLU A 392 37.06 25.80 -5.25
CA GLU A 392 38.12 26.30 -6.12
C GLU A 392 37.62 27.46 -7.00
N ARG A 393 36.40 27.34 -7.53
CA ARG A 393 35.73 28.43 -8.25
C ARG A 393 35.58 29.67 -7.36
N ASP A 394 35.06 29.48 -6.15
CA ASP A 394 34.82 30.59 -5.22
C ASP A 394 36.15 31.27 -4.81
N ARG A 395 37.19 30.47 -4.55
CA ARG A 395 38.55 30.97 -4.29
C ARG A 395 39.10 31.75 -5.47
N TRP A 396 39.00 31.21 -6.69
CA TRP A 396 39.51 31.87 -7.90
C TRP A 396 38.81 33.20 -8.14
N LEU A 397 37.48 33.27 -7.99
CA LEU A 397 36.71 34.51 -8.11
C LEU A 397 37.16 35.56 -7.10
N GLU A 398 37.37 35.14 -5.85
CA GLU A 398 37.86 36.03 -4.80
C GLU A 398 39.28 36.54 -5.09
N GLU A 399 40.18 35.69 -5.59
CA GLU A 399 41.53 36.09 -5.99
C GLU A 399 41.53 37.11 -7.13
N GLN A 400 40.70 36.90 -8.16
CA GLN A 400 40.55 37.85 -9.26
C GLN A 400 40.04 39.20 -8.77
N PHE A 401 39.03 39.20 -7.89
CA PHE A 401 38.49 40.42 -7.32
C PHE A 401 39.52 41.17 -6.47
N ARG A 402 40.25 40.47 -5.59
CA ARG A 402 41.34 41.07 -4.79
C ARG A 402 42.48 41.61 -5.67
N ALA A 403 42.76 40.98 -6.81
CA ALA A 403 43.76 41.47 -7.76
C ALA A 403 43.27 42.73 -8.49
N TYR A 404 41.99 42.77 -8.88
CA TYR A 404 41.36 43.95 -9.46
C TYR A 404 41.35 45.13 -8.48
N ALA A 405 40.87 44.91 -7.24
CA ALA A 405 40.81 45.94 -6.20
C ALA A 405 42.18 46.57 -5.93
N ARG A 406 43.24 45.74 -5.89
CA ARG A 406 44.63 46.20 -5.77
C ARG A 406 45.07 47.12 -6.91
N ARG A 407 44.77 46.75 -8.15
CA ARG A 407 45.11 47.58 -9.32
C ARG A 407 44.36 48.90 -9.29
N TYR A 408 43.07 48.87 -8.95
CA TYR A 408 42.23 50.06 -8.87
C TYR A 408 42.73 51.04 -7.79
N TYR A 409 43.00 50.53 -6.58
CA TYR A 409 43.52 51.35 -5.48
C TYR A 409 44.86 52.03 -5.84
N ASN A 410 45.80 51.25 -6.39
CA ASN A 410 47.11 51.76 -6.80
C ASN A 410 47.01 52.79 -7.94
N GLN A 411 46.03 52.66 -8.85
CA GLN A 411 45.78 53.66 -9.89
C GLN A 411 45.23 54.96 -9.32
N GLN A 412 44.33 54.91 -8.34
CA GLN A 412 43.83 56.12 -7.69
C GLN A 412 44.94 56.85 -6.92
N HIS A 413 45.70 56.13 -6.09
CA HIS A 413 46.78 56.73 -5.32
C HIS A 413 47.94 57.29 -6.17
N ASN A 414 48.21 56.70 -7.34
CA ASN A 414 49.21 57.23 -8.28
C ASN A 414 48.71 58.42 -9.10
N ASN A 415 47.39 58.66 -9.18
CA ASN A 415 46.82 59.84 -9.84
C ASN A 415 46.68 61.04 -8.88
N ASP A 416 46.75 60.80 -7.57
CA ASP A 416 46.69 61.82 -6.51
C ASP A 416 48.09 62.32 -6.07
N GLN A 417 49.17 61.77 -6.64
CA GLN A 417 50.55 62.25 -6.55
C GLN A 417 50.96 62.96 -7.83
#